data_AF-A0A662CRB0-F1
#
_entry.id   AF-A0A662CRB0-F1
#
_cell.length_a   1.000
_cell.length_b   1.000
_cell.length_c   1.000
_cell.angle_alpha   90.00
_cell.angle_beta   90.00
_cell.angle_gamma   90.00
#
_symmetry.space_group_name_H-M   'P 1'
#
loop_
_entity.id
_entity.type
_entity.pdbx_description
1 polymer ?
#
loop_
_entity_poly.entity_id
_entity_poly.type
_entity_poly.pdbx_seq_one_letter_code
_entity_poly.pdbx_strand_id
1 'polypeptide(L)'
;MLCKYISVVRRFSCPSIPGRPSIHQINKLVDTVSWKDPALSRGTKIYLCKKYSGQRLKRIGASFSIGESGVCQASRRFEKRIHQDRELEMKVKKIENKLDQSRVKT
;
A
#
# COMPACT_ATOMS: atom_id res chain seq x y z
N MET A 1 6.09 5.56 -20.93
CA MET A 1 6.72 6.71 -20.27
C MET A 1 6.19 6.86 -18.85
N LEU A 2 7.13 7.10 -17.95
CA LEU A 2 7.08 7.10 -16.49
C LEU A 2 5.86 7.80 -15.90
N CYS A 3 5.31 7.24 -14.82
CA CYS A 3 4.44 8.00 -13.92
C CYS A 3 5.13 9.32 -13.60
N LYS A 4 4.62 10.41 -14.20
CA LYS A 4 4.97 11.78 -13.86
C LYS A 4 4.53 12.01 -12.42
N TYR A 5 5.37 11.68 -11.45
CA TYR A 5 5.31 12.29 -10.14
C TYR A 5 6.74 12.42 -9.62
N ILE A 6 7.22 13.63 -9.82
CA ILE A 6 8.52 14.17 -9.48
C ILE A 6 8.82 13.85 -8.01
N SER A 7 9.86 13.06 -7.77
CA SER A 7 10.47 12.96 -6.46
C SER A 7 11.44 14.13 -6.32
N VAL A 8 10.96 15.24 -5.78
CA VAL A 8 11.85 16.25 -5.21
C VAL A 8 12.55 15.58 -4.03
N VAL A 9 13.78 15.15 -4.27
CA VAL A 9 14.73 14.68 -3.25
C VAL A 9 15.01 15.84 -2.29
N ARG A 10 14.19 15.94 -1.23
CA ARG A 10 14.51 16.76 -0.06
C ARG A 10 14.71 15.86 1.15
N ARG A 11 15.95 15.94 1.65
CA ARG A 11 16.53 15.20 2.76
C ARG A 11 15.93 15.73 4.06
N PHE A 12 14.92 15.05 4.59
CA PHE A 12 14.40 15.31 5.92
C PHE A 12 13.93 13.99 6.51
N SER A 13 14.47 13.67 7.69
CA SER A 13 13.94 12.66 8.60
C SER A 13 12.43 12.87 8.71
N CYS A 14 11.62 11.92 8.21
CA CYS A 14 10.17 12.09 8.22
C CYS A 14 9.58 11.51 9.52
N PRO A 15 8.93 12.34 10.35
CA PRO A 15 8.13 11.85 11.45
C PRO A 15 6.90 11.12 10.89
N SER A 16 6.46 10.08 11.60
CA SER A 16 5.17 9.44 11.38
C SER A 16 4.06 10.48 11.45
N ILE A 17 3.31 10.68 10.35
CA ILE A 17 2.18 11.60 10.33
C ILE A 17 1.09 11.01 11.26
N PRO A 18 0.67 11.72 12.33
CA PRO A 18 -0.37 11.23 13.23
C PRO A 18 -1.68 11.04 12.47
N GLY A 19 -2.38 9.93 12.71
CA GLY A 19 -3.63 9.55 12.02
C GLY A 19 -3.48 8.66 10.78
N ARG A 20 -2.26 8.29 10.36
CA ARG A 20 -2.03 7.33 9.26
C ARG A 20 -1.57 5.96 9.77
N PRO A 21 -2.12 4.85 9.25
CA PRO A 21 -1.72 3.51 9.68
C PRO A 21 -0.26 3.21 9.28
N SER A 22 0.48 2.61 10.21
CA SER A 22 1.85 2.15 9.96
C SER A 22 1.87 1.00 8.96
N ILE A 23 2.99 0.83 8.23
CA ILE A 23 3.21 -0.30 7.30
C ILE A 23 2.93 -1.64 7.99
N HIS A 24 3.35 -1.78 9.26
CA HIS A 24 3.11 -3.00 10.04
C HIS A 24 1.62 -3.26 10.29
N GLN A 25 0.83 -2.22 10.58
CA GLN A 25 -0.61 -2.36 10.81
C GLN A 25 -1.33 -2.76 9.52
N ILE A 26 -0.97 -2.14 8.39
CA ILE A 26 -1.51 -2.49 7.07
C ILE A 26 -1.16 -3.95 6.74
N ASN A 27 0.10 -4.36 6.94
CA ASN A 27 0.52 -5.74 6.68
C ASN A 27 -0.25 -6.74 7.53
N LYS A 28 -0.39 -6.47 8.83
CA LYS A 28 -1.16 -7.33 9.75
C LYS A 28 -2.61 -7.47 9.31
N LEU A 29 -3.26 -6.38 8.91
CA LEU A 29 -4.64 -6.40 8.40
C LEU A 29 -4.77 -7.22 7.11
N VAL A 30 -3.81 -7.07 6.20
CA VAL A 30 -3.76 -7.88 4.97
C VAL A 30 -3.59 -9.36 5.31
N ASP A 31 -2.74 -9.69 6.29
CA ASP A 31 -2.52 -11.08 6.71
C ASP A 31 -3.74 -11.71 7.42
N THR A 32 -4.68 -10.91 7.94
CA THR A 32 -5.96 -11.45 8.45
C THR A 32 -6.90 -11.95 7.35
N VAL A 33 -6.67 -11.56 6.10
CA VAL A 33 -7.48 -11.99 4.96
C VAL A 33 -6.82 -13.20 4.31
N SER A 34 -7.62 -14.23 3.99
CA SER A 34 -7.11 -15.38 3.24
C SER A 34 -6.93 -15.02 1.76
N TRP A 35 -5.72 -15.22 1.25
CA TRP A 35 -5.33 -14.95 -0.13
C TRP A 35 -5.13 -16.25 -0.88
N LYS A 36 -5.61 -16.32 -2.12
CA LYS A 36 -5.40 -17.49 -3.00
C LYS A 36 -3.95 -17.59 -3.47
N ASP A 37 -3.26 -16.46 -3.59
CA ASP A 37 -1.90 -16.36 -4.13
C ASP A 37 -1.08 -15.38 -3.28
N PRO A 38 0.14 -15.74 -2.83
CA PRO A 38 1.04 -14.83 -2.10
C PRO A 38 1.39 -13.56 -2.88
N ALA A 39 1.39 -13.59 -4.21
CA ALA A 39 1.60 -12.41 -5.05
C ALA A 39 0.46 -11.40 -4.93
N LEU A 40 -0.79 -11.87 -4.74
CA LEU A 40 -1.94 -10.99 -4.50
C LEU A 40 -1.87 -10.34 -3.11
N SER A 41 -1.48 -11.11 -2.10
CA SER A 41 -1.21 -10.55 -0.76
C SER A 41 -0.14 -9.47 -0.83
N ARG A 42 1.02 -9.76 -1.44
CA ARG A 42 2.13 -8.81 -1.57
C ARG A 42 1.73 -7.56 -2.36
N GLY A 43 1.04 -7.72 -3.48
CA GLY A 43 0.54 -6.60 -4.29
C GLY A 43 -0.42 -5.70 -3.51
N THR A 44 -1.31 -6.30 -2.71
CA THR A 44 -2.24 -5.59 -1.83
C THR A 44 -1.50 -4.77 -0.78
N LYS A 45 -0.50 -5.37 -0.11
CA LYS A 45 0.32 -4.66 0.89
C LYS A 45 0.99 -3.42 0.27
N ILE A 46 1.59 -3.55 -0.90
CA ILE A 46 2.25 -2.44 -1.61
C ILE A 46 1.24 -1.36 -2.01
N TYR A 47 0.10 -1.74 -2.59
CA TYR A 47 -0.96 -0.82 -2.99
C TYR A 47 -1.50 -0.01 -1.79
N LEU A 48 -1.85 -0.69 -0.70
CA LEU A 48 -2.39 -0.05 0.50
C LEU A 48 -1.34 0.81 1.21
N CYS A 49 -0.08 0.37 1.29
CA CYS A 49 0.99 1.19 1.88
C CYS A 49 1.19 2.50 1.11
N LYS A 50 1.14 2.46 -0.23
CA LYS A 50 1.24 3.66 -1.07
C LYS A 50 0.01 4.57 -0.91
N LYS A 51 -1.18 4.01 -0.74
CA LYS A 51 -2.46 4.76 -0.63
C LYS A 51 -2.68 5.37 0.76
N TYR A 52 -2.41 4.63 1.84
CA TYR A 52 -2.82 5.01 3.20
C TYR A 52 -1.66 5.38 4.14
N SER A 53 -0.46 4.81 3.95
CA SER A 53 0.63 4.99 4.92
C SER A 53 1.23 6.40 4.86
N GLY A 54 1.18 7.06 3.70
CA GLY A 54 1.73 8.41 3.54
C GLY A 54 3.25 8.49 3.69
N GLN A 55 3.94 7.34 3.72
CA GLN A 55 5.39 7.24 3.79
C GLN A 55 6.03 7.44 2.41
N ARG A 56 7.31 7.82 2.41
CA ARG A 56 8.10 7.92 1.18
C ARG A 56 8.17 6.57 0.48
N LEU A 57 8.10 6.59 -0.86
CA LEU A 57 8.21 5.40 -1.70
C LEU A 57 9.49 4.61 -1.41
N LYS A 58 10.62 5.28 -1.13
CA LYS A 58 11.87 4.65 -0.70
C LYS A 58 11.73 3.77 0.53
N ARG A 59 10.98 4.22 1.55
CA ARG A 59 10.79 3.48 2.81
C ARG A 59 9.83 2.32 2.65
N ILE A 60 8.76 2.52 1.87
CA ILE A 60 7.86 1.43 1.46
C ILE A 60 8.66 0.38 0.69
N GLY A 61 9.43 0.80 -0.32
CA GLY A 61 10.25 -0.08 -1.13
C GLY A 61 11.27 -0.87 -0.33
N ALA A 62 11.97 -0.23 0.62
CA ALA A 62 12.88 -0.89 1.53
C ALA A 62 12.20 -1.99 2.36
N SER A 63 10.95 -1.80 2.77
CA SER A 63 10.17 -2.81 3.52
C SER A 63 9.81 -4.04 2.67
N PHE A 64 9.83 -3.92 1.34
CA PHE A 64 9.50 -4.98 0.39
C PHE A 64 10.70 -5.39 -0.49
N SER A 65 11.91 -4.95 -0.16
CA SER A 65 13.14 -5.15 -0.95
C SER A 65 13.00 -4.79 -2.43
N ILE A 66 12.28 -3.70 -2.74
CA ILE A 66 12.08 -3.17 -4.09
C ILE A 66 12.44 -1.68 -4.15
N GLY A 67 12.93 -1.23 -5.31
CA GLY A 67 13.20 0.20 -5.54
C GLY A 67 11.93 1.05 -5.62
N GLU A 68 12.07 2.37 -5.54
CA GLU A 68 10.96 3.34 -5.64
C GLU A 68 10.15 3.16 -6.93
N SER A 69 10.85 2.99 -8.05
CA SER A 69 10.24 2.67 -9.34
C SER A 69 9.46 1.36 -9.30
N GLY A 70 9.96 0.35 -8.58
CA GLY A 70 9.30 -0.93 -8.38
C GLY A 70 7.99 -0.81 -7.61
N VAL A 71 7.95 0.02 -6.55
CA VAL A 71 6.73 0.31 -5.78
C VAL A 71 5.64 0.92 -6.68
N CYS A 72 6.01 1.94 -7.46
CA CYS A 72 5.07 2.60 -8.38
C CYS A 72 4.54 1.63 -9.44
N GLN A 73 5.41 0.83 -10.06
CA GLN A 73 5.01 -0.15 -11.07
C GLN A 73 4.14 -1.26 -10.48
N ALA A 74 4.52 -1.82 -9.33
CA ALA A 74 3.77 -2.86 -8.64
C ALA A 74 2.37 -2.36 -8.25
N SER A 75 2.27 -1.17 -7.65
CA SER A 75 0.98 -0.55 -7.31
C SER A 75 0.09 -0.36 -8.54
N ARG A 76 0.65 0.14 -9.66
CA ARG A 76 -0.12 0.38 -10.90
C ARG A 76 -0.58 -0.91 -11.56
N ARG A 77 0.28 -1.94 -11.61
CA ARG A 77 -0.10 -3.27 -12.12
C ARG A 77 -1.18 -3.90 -11.25
N PHE A 78 -1.05 -3.75 -9.94
CA PHE A 78 -2.00 -4.30 -8.99
C PHE A 78 -3.37 -3.63 -9.09
N GLU A 79 -3.41 -2.30 -9.23
CA GLU A 79 -4.64 -1.55 -9.46
C GLU A 79 -5.39 -2.05 -10.70
N LYS A 80 -4.69 -2.28 -11.82
CA LYS A 80 -5.31 -2.88 -13.00
C LYS A 80 -5.91 -4.25 -12.72
N ARG A 81 -5.20 -5.08 -11.96
CA ARG A 81 -5.68 -6.43 -11.60
C ARG A 81 -6.89 -6.40 -10.67
N ILE A 82 -6.97 -5.42 -9.76
CA ILE A 82 -8.16 -5.17 -8.93
C ILE A 82 -9.38 -4.88 -9.81
N HIS A 83 -9.23 -4.04 -10.84
CA HIS A 83 -10.36 -3.71 -11.73
C HIS A 83 -10.82 -4.89 -12.59
N GLN A 84 -9.95 -5.88 -12.83
CA GLN A 84 -10.26 -7.06 -13.64
C GLN A 84 -10.90 -8.18 -12.82
N ASP A 85 -10.59 -8.28 -11.52
CA ASP A 85 -11.04 -9.34 -10.63
C ASP A 85 -11.98 -8.79 -9.55
N ARG A 86 -13.27 -9.05 -9.72
CA ARG A 86 -14.32 -8.59 -8.79
C ARG A 86 -14.17 -9.17 -7.39
N GLU A 87 -13.71 -10.42 -7.25
CA GLU A 87 -13.49 -11.03 -5.94
C GLU A 87 -12.33 -10.35 -5.22
N LEU A 88 -11.25 -10.06 -5.95
CA LEU A 88 -10.11 -9.32 -5.45
C LEU A 88 -10.51 -7.90 -5.02
N GLU A 89 -11.29 -7.20 -5.84
CA GLU A 89 -11.80 -5.87 -5.52
C GLU A 89 -12.61 -5.86 -4.22
N MET A 90 -13.53 -6.82 -4.04
CA MET A 90 -14.31 -6.93 -2.81
C MET A 90 -13.43 -7.20 -1.58
N LYS A 91 -12.39 -8.03 -1.71
CA LYS A 91 -11.43 -8.28 -0.63
C LYS A 91 -10.65 -7.03 -0.26
N VAL A 92 -10.16 -6.28 -1.25
CA VAL A 92 -9.45 -5.02 -1.02
C VAL A 92 -10.38 -3.99 -0.36
N LYS A 93 -11.62 -3.82 -0.85
CA LYS A 93 -12.62 -2.93 -0.22
C LYS A 93 -12.90 -3.28 1.23
N LYS A 94 -13.00 -4.57 1.58
CA LYS A 94 -13.16 -5.00 2.98
C LYS A 94 -12.00 -4.53 3.87
N ILE A 95 -10.77 -4.58 3.35
CA ILE A 95 -9.58 -4.11 4.08
C ILE A 95 -9.57 -2.59 4.17
N GLU A 96 -9.94 -1.89 3.10
CA GLU A 96 -10.06 -0.43 3.09
C GLU A 96 -11.09 0.07 4.11
N ASN A 97 -12.25 -0.57 4.19
CA ASN A 97 -13.27 -0.24 5.19
C ASN A 97 -12.76 -0.47 6.62
N LYS A 98 -12.00 -1.55 6.87
CA LYS A 98 -11.37 -1.78 8.18
C LYS A 98 -10.32 -0.71 8.52
N LEU A 99 -9.53 -0.29 7.53
CA LEU A 99 -8.54 0.77 7.68
C LEU A 99 -9.20 2.13 7.98
N ASP A 100 -10.34 2.41 7.36
CA ASP A 100 -11.10 3.64 7.60
C ASP A 100 -11.72 3.65 9.00
N GLN A 101 -12.36 2.55 9.42
CA GLN A 101 -12.87 2.39 10.78
C GLN A 101 -11.78 2.51 11.87
N SER A 102 -10.54 2.13 11.54
CA SER A 102 -9.39 2.27 12.44
C SER A 102 -8.98 3.73 12.66
N ARG A 103 -9.34 4.64 11.75
CA ARG A 103 -9.06 6.08 11.85
C ARG A 103 -10.09 6.84 12.69
N VAL A 104 -11.34 6.39 12.71
CA VAL A 104 -12.46 7.07 13.41
C VAL A 104 -12.43 6.84 14.93
N LYS A 105 -11.53 5.98 15.44
CA LYS A 105 -11.41 5.66 16.88
C LYS A 105 -10.46 6.56 17.68
N THR A 106 -10.00 7.69 17.14
CA THR A 106 -9.18 8.66 17.89
C THR A 106 -9.97 9.93 18.16
#